data_AF-A0A851IH22-F1
#
_entry.id   AF-A0A851IH22-F1
#
_cell.length_a   1.000
_cell.length_b   1.000
_cell.length_c   1.000
_cell.angle_alpha   90.00
_cell.angle_beta   90.00
_cell.angle_gamma   90.00
#
_symmetry.space_group_name_H-M   'P 1'
#
loop_
_entity.id
_entity.type
_entity.pdbx_description
1 polymer ?
#
loop_
_entity_poly.entity_id
_entity_poly.type
_entity_poly.pdbx_seq_one_letter_code
_entity_poly.pdbx_strand_id
1 'polypeptide(L)'
;MNIDTSYQPYISNSNLNISQEKINTLDKKKLKEAAQGMEAEFLKVFLKQSKKLMFKEDDEKNKAPGKDIMTDFMFERLAEQMSKTSPLGISEMIIRDVENKQSDLDKNLSQEDITNTIEV
;
A
#
# COMPACT_ATOMS: atom_id res chain seq x y z
N MET A 1 -8.39 12.33 -6.07
CA MET A 1 -7.29 12.96 -5.31
C MET A 1 -6.10 13.00 -6.26
N ASN A 2 -5.63 14.19 -6.65
CA ASN A 2 -4.54 14.31 -7.63
C ASN A 2 -3.20 14.09 -6.89
N ILE A 3 -2.51 13.00 -7.23
CA ILE A 3 -1.25 12.58 -6.59
C ILE A 3 -0.02 13.10 -7.35
N ASP A 4 -0.21 13.98 -8.36
CA ASP A 4 0.88 14.61 -9.11
C ASP A 4 1.62 15.72 -8.34
N THR A 5 1.25 15.98 -7.08
CA THR A 5 2.15 16.69 -6.16
C THR A 5 3.31 15.75 -5.81
N SER A 6 4.51 16.09 -6.30
CA SER A 6 5.83 15.56 -5.91
C SER A 6 5.76 14.61 -4.70
N TYR A 7 5.81 13.32 -4.97
CA TYR A 7 5.82 12.29 -3.94
C TYR A 7 7.01 12.51 -2.99
N GLN A 8 6.73 12.68 -1.70
CA GLN A 8 7.74 12.73 -0.66
C GLN A 8 7.71 11.38 0.10
N PRO A 9 8.82 10.63 0.17
CA PRO A 9 8.86 9.35 0.85
C PRO A 9 8.57 9.52 2.35
N TYR A 10 7.72 8.67 2.92
CA TYR A 10 7.30 8.78 4.32
C TYR A 10 8.25 8.08 5.30
N ILE A 11 9.14 7.23 4.80
CA ILE A 11 10.13 6.51 5.60
C ILE A 11 11.49 7.18 5.44
N SER A 12 11.91 7.97 6.45
CA SER A 12 13.26 8.56 6.52
C SER A 12 14.34 7.48 6.60
N ASN A 13 15.33 7.60 5.71
CA ASN A 13 16.28 6.56 5.31
C ASN A 13 17.47 6.29 6.25
N SER A 14 17.52 6.81 7.48
CA SER A 14 18.81 6.92 8.17
C SER A 14 19.49 5.60 8.59
N ASN A 15 18.83 4.43 8.57
CA ASN A 15 19.43 3.19 9.11
C ASN A 15 19.07 1.86 8.41
N LEU A 16 18.44 1.87 7.23
CA LEU A 16 18.09 0.63 6.53
C LEU A 16 19.16 0.26 5.50
N ASN A 17 20.15 -0.53 5.93
CA ASN A 17 21.21 -1.05 5.06
C ASN A 17 20.67 -2.22 4.20
N ILE A 18 19.85 -1.89 3.19
CA ILE A 18 19.27 -2.86 2.26
C ILE A 18 20.22 -2.97 1.06
N SER A 19 20.81 -4.15 0.88
CA SER A 19 21.70 -4.42 -0.27
C SER A 19 20.93 -4.33 -1.59
N GLN A 20 21.52 -3.62 -2.57
CA GLN A 20 20.96 -3.39 -3.91
C GLN A 20 20.57 -4.68 -4.65
N GLU A 21 21.34 -5.74 -4.42
CA GLU A 21 21.11 -7.06 -5.01
C GLU A 21 19.77 -7.68 -4.57
N LYS A 22 19.33 -7.38 -3.34
CA LYS A 22 18.04 -7.82 -2.80
C LYS A 22 16.85 -7.02 -3.32
N ILE A 23 17.09 -5.78 -3.75
CA ILE A 23 16.04 -4.92 -4.31
C ILE A 23 15.85 -5.23 -5.81
N ASN A 24 16.94 -5.54 -6.54
CA ASN A 24 16.87 -6.00 -7.93
C ASN A 24 16.17 -7.36 -8.10
N THR A 25 16.23 -8.21 -7.07
CA THR A 25 15.56 -9.53 -7.04
C THR A 25 14.16 -9.49 -6.41
N LEU A 26 13.65 -8.29 -6.11
CA LEU A 26 12.37 -8.11 -5.44
C LEU A 26 11.22 -8.59 -6.33
N ASP A 27 10.39 -9.47 -5.80
CA ASP A 27 9.15 -9.91 -6.45
C ASP A 27 8.10 -8.80 -6.37
N LYS A 28 8.16 -7.87 -7.34
CA LYS A 28 7.25 -6.72 -7.45
C LYS A 28 5.78 -7.13 -7.48
N LYS A 29 5.48 -8.30 -8.05
CA LYS A 29 4.11 -8.81 -8.13
C LYS A 29 3.61 -9.20 -6.73
N LYS A 30 4.41 -9.94 -5.97
CA LYS A 30 4.05 -10.28 -4.58
C LYS A 30 3.98 -9.04 -3.69
N LEU A 31 4.88 -8.07 -3.87
CA LEU A 31 4.81 -6.81 -3.13
C LEU A 31 3.50 -6.08 -3.42
N LYS A 32 3.11 -6.00 -4.70
CA LYS A 32 1.84 -5.39 -5.10
C LYS A 32 0.64 -6.12 -4.51
N GLU A 33 0.62 -7.46 -4.59
CA GLU A 33 -0.47 -8.29 -4.03
C GLU A 33 -0.58 -8.11 -2.51
N ALA A 34 0.55 -8.10 -1.79
CA ALA A 34 0.58 -7.89 -0.35
C ALA A 34 0.12 -6.47 0.04
N ALA A 35 0.57 -5.45 -0.70
CA ALA A 35 0.19 -4.07 -0.49
C ALA A 35 -1.32 -3.85 -0.72
N GLN A 36 -1.86 -4.42 -1.81
CA GLN A 36 -3.31 -4.41 -2.08
C GLN A 36 -4.11 -5.20 -1.05
N GLY A 37 -3.54 -6.30 -0.52
CA GLY A 37 -4.14 -7.07 0.59
C GLY A 37 -4.24 -6.25 1.88
N MET A 38 -3.20 -5.51 2.25
CA MET A 38 -3.26 -4.57 3.39
C MET A 38 -4.32 -3.49 3.19
N GLU A 39 -4.38 -2.90 2.00
CA GLU A 39 -5.37 -1.88 1.69
C GLU A 39 -6.80 -2.44 1.71
N ALA A 40 -7.00 -3.69 1.29
CA ALA A 40 -8.29 -4.37 1.43
C ALA A 40 -8.69 -4.55 2.90
N GLU A 41 -7.78 -4.98 3.78
CA GLU A 41 -8.09 -5.10 5.21
C GLU A 41 -8.40 -3.73 5.84
N PHE A 42 -7.68 -2.68 5.45
CA PHE A 42 -8.01 -1.31 5.85
C PHE A 42 -9.42 -0.91 5.41
N LEU A 43 -9.75 -1.10 4.12
CA LEU A 43 -11.06 -0.79 3.55
C LEU A 43 -12.19 -1.58 4.22
N LYS A 44 -11.96 -2.85 4.54
CA LYS A 44 -12.92 -3.69 5.27
C LYS A 44 -13.23 -3.11 6.64
N VAL A 45 -12.21 -2.76 7.43
CA VAL A 45 -12.41 -2.14 8.75
C VAL A 45 -13.11 -0.79 8.60
N PHE A 46 -12.70 0.02 7.63
CA PHE A 46 -13.30 1.32 7.34
C PHE A 46 -14.81 1.21 7.03
N LEU A 47 -15.20 0.29 6.14
CA LEU A 47 -16.60 0.05 5.78
C LEU A 47 -17.42 -0.42 7.00
N LYS A 48 -16.88 -1.33 7.81
CA LYS A 48 -17.54 -1.81 9.03
C LYS A 48 -17.78 -0.68 10.04
N GLN A 49 -16.78 0.17 10.28
CA GLN A 49 -16.95 1.32 11.20
C GLN A 49 -17.93 2.35 10.63
N SER A 50 -17.88 2.59 9.31
CA SER A 50 -18.80 3.51 8.64
C SER A 50 -20.25 3.05 8.76
N LYS A 51 -20.53 1.75 8.56
CA LYS A 51 -21.87 1.17 8.78
C LYS A 51 -22.36 1.44 10.21
N LYS A 52 -21.52 1.17 11.20
CA LYS A 52 -21.85 1.35 12.63
C LYS A 52 -22.19 2.80 12.96
N LEU A 53 -21.58 3.77 12.29
CA LEU A 53 -21.87 5.18 12.46
C LEU A 53 -23.18 5.58 11.77
N MET A 54 -23.42 5.10 10.56
CA MET A 54 -24.54 5.54 9.70
C MET A 54 -25.88 4.86 10.01
N PHE A 55 -25.89 3.62 10.49
CA PHE A 55 -27.11 2.80 10.60
C PHE A 55 -27.39 2.31 12.03
N LYS A 56 -26.84 3.01 13.03
CA LYS A 56 -26.84 2.57 14.43
C LYS A 56 -28.25 2.31 14.99
N GLU A 57 -29.24 3.13 14.62
CA GLU A 57 -30.63 2.99 15.08
C GLU A 57 -31.43 1.92 14.33
N ASP A 58 -31.15 1.72 13.04
CA ASP A 58 -31.85 0.75 12.18
C ASP A 58 -31.37 -0.69 12.42
N ASP A 59 -30.09 -0.86 12.74
CA ASP A 59 -29.53 -2.17 13.06
C ASP A 59 -30.03 -2.70 14.41
N GLU A 60 -30.29 -1.86 15.41
CA GLU A 60 -30.86 -2.33 16.70
C GLU A 60 -32.29 -2.86 16.57
N LYS A 61 -33.08 -2.30 15.65
CA LYS A 61 -34.48 -2.70 15.42
C LYS A 61 -34.62 -3.93 14.51
N ASN A 62 -33.65 -4.20 13.63
CA ASN A 62 -33.70 -5.26 12.61
C ASN A 62 -32.48 -6.20 12.65
N LYS A 63 -32.06 -6.60 13.86
CA LYS A 63 -30.97 -7.57 14.08
C LYS A 63 -31.40 -8.97 13.63
N ALA A 64 -30.85 -9.42 12.50
CA ALA A 64 -30.98 -10.79 12.01
C ALA A 64 -29.58 -11.36 11.74
N PRO A 65 -29.18 -12.50 12.34
CA PRO A 65 -27.84 -13.06 12.17
C PRO A 65 -27.40 -13.28 10.72
N GLY A 66 -28.33 -13.69 9.84
CA GLY A 66 -28.05 -13.87 8.41
C GLY A 66 -27.76 -12.55 7.67
N LYS A 67 -28.39 -11.44 8.08
CA LYS A 67 -28.14 -10.09 7.52
C LYS A 67 -26.72 -9.64 7.86
N ASP A 68 -26.27 -9.90 9.08
CA ASP A 68 -24.93 -9.51 9.53
C ASP A 68 -23.83 -10.29 8.82
N ILE A 69 -23.99 -11.62 8.67
CA ILE A 69 -23.05 -12.46 7.92
C ILE A 69 -22.95 -12.02 6.46
N MET A 70 -24.11 -11.79 5.81
CA MET A 70 -24.15 -11.36 4.40
C MET A 70 -23.54 -9.97 4.22
N THR A 71 -23.77 -9.05 5.16
CA THR A 71 -23.18 -7.71 5.14
C THR A 71 -21.67 -7.76 5.29
N ASP A 72 -21.16 -8.60 6.20
CA ASP A 72 -19.72 -8.78 6.40
C ASP A 72 -19.05 -9.36 5.16
N PHE A 73 -19.67 -10.36 4.53
CA PHE A 73 -19.19 -10.92 3.27
C PHE A 73 -19.20 -9.88 2.12
N MET A 74 -20.24 -9.05 2.04
CA MET A 74 -20.28 -7.95 1.08
C MET A 74 -19.15 -6.95 1.29
N PHE A 75 -18.87 -6.56 2.55
CA PHE A 75 -17.76 -5.65 2.84
C PHE A 75 -16.40 -6.25 2.51
N GLU A 76 -16.18 -7.53 2.78
CA GLU A 76 -14.96 -8.22 2.36
C GLU A 76 -14.78 -8.17 0.85
N ARG A 77 -15.83 -8.51 0.09
CA ARG A 77 -15.79 -8.51 -1.37
C ARG A 77 -15.59 -7.13 -1.96
N LEU A 78 -16.28 -6.13 -1.40
CA LEU A 78 -16.14 -4.73 -1.82
C LEU A 78 -14.74 -4.19 -1.54
N ALA A 79 -14.22 -4.45 -0.35
CA ALA A 79 -12.88 -4.01 0.04
C ALA A 79 -11.80 -4.62 -0.87
N GLU A 80 -11.90 -5.93 -1.16
CA GLU A 80 -10.99 -6.63 -2.08
C GLU A 80 -11.08 -6.09 -3.51
N GLN A 81 -12.29 -5.78 -3.99
CA GLN A 81 -12.45 -5.20 -5.32
C GLN A 81 -11.88 -3.78 -5.37
N MET A 82 -12.20 -2.96 -4.37
CA MET A 82 -11.74 -1.58 -4.28
C MET A 82 -10.21 -1.50 -4.23
N SER A 83 -9.53 -2.34 -3.45
CA SER A 83 -8.06 -2.32 -3.40
C SER A 83 -7.39 -2.68 -4.74
N LYS A 84 -8.10 -3.35 -5.65
CA LYS A 84 -7.60 -3.71 -6.98
C LYS A 84 -7.97 -2.71 -8.07
N THR A 85 -9.20 -2.19 -8.05
CA THR A 85 -9.76 -1.39 -9.15
C THR A 85 -9.83 0.11 -8.87
N SER A 86 -9.94 0.50 -7.61
CA SER A 86 -9.99 1.90 -7.18
C SER A 86 -9.33 2.05 -5.80
N PRO A 87 -8.02 1.74 -5.71
CA PRO A 87 -7.30 1.84 -4.45
C PRO A 87 -7.30 3.28 -3.92
N LEU A 88 -7.19 3.43 -2.61
CA LEU A 88 -7.12 4.72 -1.93
C LEU A 88 -5.73 5.35 -2.04
N GLY A 89 -4.76 4.64 -2.64
CA GLY A 89 -3.40 5.12 -2.81
C GLY A 89 -2.42 4.57 -1.77
N ILE A 90 -2.88 3.76 -0.80
CA ILE A 90 -2.00 3.23 0.26
C ILE A 90 -1.08 2.16 -0.32
N SER A 91 -1.64 1.24 -1.12
CA SER A 91 -0.84 0.20 -1.77
C SER A 91 0.15 0.80 -2.77
N GLU A 92 -0.26 1.82 -3.53
CA GLU A 92 0.62 2.57 -4.42
C GLU A 92 1.73 3.30 -3.65
N MET A 93 1.41 3.90 -2.51
CA MET A 93 2.39 4.59 -1.68
C MET A 93 3.47 3.62 -1.20
N ILE A 94 3.09 2.42 -0.74
CA ILE A 94 4.04 1.39 -0.28
C ILE A 94 4.93 0.93 -1.42
N ILE A 95 4.36 0.65 -2.60
CA ILE A 95 5.13 0.22 -3.76
C ILE A 95 6.13 1.31 -4.16
N ARG A 96 5.68 2.58 -4.22
CA ARG A 96 6.54 3.72 -4.55
C ARG A 96 7.65 3.93 -3.53
N ASP A 97 7.39 3.76 -2.23
CA ASP A 97 8.43 3.92 -1.19
C ASP A 97 9.52 2.85 -1.35
N VAL A 98 9.14 1.63 -1.75
CA VAL A 98 10.10 0.55 -2.00
C VAL A 98 10.84 0.74 -3.34
N GLU A 99 10.16 1.17 -4.39
CA GLU A 99 10.77 1.42 -5.70
C GLU A 99 11.66 2.66 -5.74
N ASN A 100 11.31 3.73 -5.04
CA ASN A 100 12.17 4.92 -4.99
C ASN A 100 13.49 4.65 -4.28
N LYS A 101 13.50 3.77 -3.26
CA LYS A 101 14.74 3.27 -2.64
C LYS A 101 15.68 2.63 -3.67
N GLN A 102 15.16 1.86 -4.62
CA GLN A 102 15.95 1.29 -5.71
C GLN A 102 16.65 2.40 -6.51
N SER A 103 15.90 3.42 -6.91
CA SER A 103 16.39 4.47 -7.82
C SER A 103 17.43 5.41 -7.19
N ASP A 104 17.32 5.69 -5.89
CA ASP A 104 18.29 6.52 -5.17
C ASP A 104 19.60 5.77 -4.95
N LEU A 105 19.55 4.45 -4.76
CA LEU A 105 20.74 3.62 -4.68
C LEU A 105 21.45 3.49 -6.05
N ASP A 106 20.71 3.35 -7.16
CA ASP A 106 21.28 3.26 -8.51
C ASP A 106 22.05 4.54 -8.92
N LYS A 107 21.60 5.72 -8.47
CA LYS A 107 22.29 7.00 -8.72
C LYS A 107 23.59 7.14 -7.95
N ASN A 108 23.66 6.60 -6.72
CA ASN A 108 24.87 6.66 -5.90
C ASN A 108 25.96 5.74 -6.44
N LEU A 109 25.62 4.52 -6.91
CA LEU A 109 26.59 3.63 -7.56
C LEU A 109 27.15 4.23 -8.87
N SER A 110 26.31 4.87 -9.68
CA SER A 110 26.78 5.50 -10.93
C SER A 110 27.78 6.65 -10.69
N GLN A 111 27.77 7.30 -9.52
CA GLN A 111 28.73 8.36 -9.19
C GLN A 111 30.06 7.82 -8.66
N GLU A 112 30.06 6.67 -7.97
CA GLU A 112 31.28 5.99 -7.53
C GLU A 112 32.09 5.42 -8.72
N ASP A 113 31.43 4.90 -9.75
CA ASP A 113 32.11 4.41 -10.96
C ASP A 113 32.77 5.52 -11.79
N ILE A 114 32.20 6.74 -11.78
CA ILE A 114 32.76 7.90 -12.48
C ILE A 114 33.99 8.44 -11.73
N THR A 115 33.97 8.43 -10.39
CA THR A 115 35.10 8.93 -9.58
C THR A 115 36.31 7.98 -9.62
N ASN A 116 36.09 6.66 -9.67
CA ASN A 116 37.17 5.68 -9.83
C ASN A 116 37.80 5.64 -11.24
N THR A 117 37.17 6.24 -12.26
CA THR A 117 37.72 6.31 -13.62
C THR A 117 38.59 7.55 -13.85
N ILE A 118 38.47 8.57 -12.99
CA ILE A 118 39.22 9.84 -13.12
C ILE A 118 40.54 9.80 -12.32
N GLU A 119 40.70 8.86 -11.38
CA GLU A 119 41.93 8.63 -10.62
C GLU A 119 42.77 7.44 -11.16
N VAL A 120 43.08 7.42 -12.47
CA VAL A 120 44.18 6.61 -13.04
C VAL A 120 44.96 7.41 -14.07
#